data_AF-A0A2E0W6P5-F1
#
_entry.id   AF-A0A2E0W6P5-F1
#
_cell.length_a   1.000
_cell.length_b   1.000
_cell.length_c   1.000
_cell.angle_alpha   90.00
_cell.angle_beta   90.00
_cell.angle_gamma   90.00
#
_symmetry.space_group_name_H-M   'P 1'
#
loop_
_entity.id
_entity.type
_entity.pdbx_description
1 polymer ?
#
loop_
_entity_poly.entity_id
_entity_poly.type
_entity_poly.pdbx_seq_one_letter_code
_entity_poly.pdbx_strand_id
1 'polypeptide(L)'
;MKKLEPYPIATALFFIFTTLYIVCIGIKLLLVGFGIEGIWHMHEIWKYFLPGFNGLSSLSILVGLIEVSLGSYFLGYIIVPVYNYLAQPNKPEKIYQASPIKIRFATLFSTLSIYTGILFSICLLYDLVVPPEYQMLYVWELLLPGFTELSFTQYLLGLFDILVYSAYTAFIFSITLNFFEKTEIKKNLKT
;
A
#
# COMPACT_ATOMS: atom_id res chain seq x y z
N MET A 1 -11.96 24.76 10.18
CA MET A 1 -11.56 23.34 10.15
C MET A 1 -10.71 23.01 11.37
N LYS A 2 -10.92 21.84 12.00
CA LYS A 2 -9.97 21.30 13.00
C LYS A 2 -8.71 20.92 12.22
N LYS A 3 -7.57 21.54 12.54
CA LYS A 3 -6.29 21.19 11.90
C LYS A 3 -6.02 19.71 12.16
N LEU A 4 -5.63 18.97 11.13
CA LEU A 4 -5.18 17.59 11.31
C LEU A 4 -3.88 17.60 12.10
N GLU A 5 -3.79 16.74 13.10
CA GLU A 5 -2.54 16.50 13.82
C GLU A 5 -1.70 15.50 13.03
N PRO A 6 -0.39 15.74 12.86
CA PRO A 6 0.48 14.86 12.08
C PRO A 6 0.67 13.49 12.75
N TYR A 7 0.64 13.43 14.08
CA TYR A 7 0.98 12.26 14.85
C TYR A 7 0.05 11.05 14.59
N PRO A 8 -1.29 11.14 14.68
CA PRO A 8 -2.17 9.99 14.42
C PRO A 8 -2.00 9.42 13.00
N ILE A 9 -1.79 10.29 12.01
CA ILE A 9 -1.60 9.89 10.61
C ILE A 9 -0.25 9.18 10.45
N ALA A 10 0.83 9.75 11.00
CA ALA A 10 2.15 9.13 11.00
C ALA A 10 2.13 7.73 11.64
N THR A 11 1.46 7.57 12.79
CA THR A 11 1.33 6.27 13.46
C THR A 11 0.53 5.26 12.62
N ALA A 12 -0.55 5.68 11.97
CA ALA A 12 -1.31 4.80 11.08
C ALA A 12 -0.46 4.33 9.89
N LEU A 13 0.28 5.25 9.25
CA LEU A 13 1.19 4.92 8.15
C LEU A 13 2.29 3.94 8.61
N PHE A 14 2.84 4.15 9.80
CA PHE A 14 3.83 3.26 10.39
C PHE A 14 3.31 1.83 10.48
N PHE A 15 2.12 1.62 11.03
CA PHE A 15 1.55 0.27 11.12
C PHE A 15 1.31 -0.33 9.74
N ILE A 16 0.75 0.43 8.80
CA ILE A 16 0.47 -0.03 7.45
C ILE A 16 1.76 -0.48 6.76
N PHE A 17 2.76 0.40 6.64
CA PHE A 17 3.97 0.08 5.90
C PHE A 17 4.83 -0.97 6.59
N THR A 18 4.89 -0.97 7.93
CA THR A 18 5.67 -1.99 8.66
C THR A 18 5.04 -3.37 8.52
N THR A 19 3.70 -3.48 8.61
CA THR A 19 3.01 -4.76 8.37
C THR A 19 3.21 -5.22 6.92
N LEU A 20 3.07 -4.32 5.94
CA LEU A 20 3.34 -4.64 4.54
C LEU A 20 4.76 -5.15 4.36
N TYR A 21 5.76 -4.46 4.90
CA TYR A 21 7.17 -4.85 4.80
C TYR A 21 7.45 -6.23 5.42
N ILE A 22 6.96 -6.48 6.64
CA ILE A 22 7.17 -7.76 7.35
C ILE A 22 6.53 -8.91 6.58
N VAL A 23 5.29 -8.77 6.13
CA VAL A 23 4.62 -9.80 5.32
C VAL A 23 5.35 -9.98 3.99
N CYS A 24 5.76 -8.86 3.36
CA CYS A 24 6.49 -8.83 2.10
C CYS A 24 7.87 -9.54 2.17
N ILE A 25 8.52 -9.58 3.31
CA ILE A 25 9.80 -10.30 3.46
C ILE A 25 9.58 -11.70 4.01
N GLY A 26 8.66 -11.84 4.97
CA GLY A 26 8.34 -13.10 5.63
C GLY A 26 7.88 -14.19 4.66
N ILE A 27 6.99 -13.86 3.72
CA ILE A 27 6.54 -14.84 2.70
C ILE A 27 7.71 -15.27 1.81
N LYS A 28 8.67 -14.40 1.49
CA LYS A 28 9.81 -14.71 0.61
C LYS A 28 10.75 -15.67 1.33
N LEU A 29 11.08 -15.37 2.58
CA LEU A 29 11.89 -16.25 3.42
C LEU A 29 11.22 -17.62 3.59
N LEU A 30 9.90 -17.65 3.76
CA LEU A 30 9.12 -18.88 3.84
C LEU A 30 9.19 -19.69 2.53
N LEU A 31 8.98 -19.06 1.37
CA LEU A 31 9.07 -19.71 0.05
C LEU A 31 10.48 -20.26 -0.23
N VAL A 32 11.52 -19.50 0.09
CA VAL A 32 12.92 -19.96 -0.01
C VAL A 32 13.16 -21.16 0.91
N GLY A 33 12.58 -21.15 2.11
CA GLY A 33 12.62 -22.30 3.03
C GLY A 33 11.96 -23.57 2.48
N PHE A 34 10.98 -23.44 1.58
CA PHE A 34 10.35 -24.55 0.87
C PHE A 34 11.03 -24.91 -0.47
N GLY A 35 12.14 -24.26 -0.82
CA GLY A 35 12.86 -24.49 -2.08
C GLY A 35 12.14 -23.96 -3.33
N ILE A 36 11.17 -23.07 -3.16
CA ILE A 36 10.44 -22.44 -4.26
C ILE A 36 11.13 -21.12 -4.61
N GLU A 37 12.01 -21.17 -5.61
CA GLU A 37 12.69 -19.99 -6.15
C GLU A 37 11.91 -19.43 -7.36
N GLY A 38 11.93 -18.11 -7.56
CA GLY A 38 11.42 -17.49 -8.80
C GLY A 38 9.97 -16.97 -8.80
N ILE A 39 9.10 -17.39 -7.87
CA ILE A 39 7.66 -17.01 -7.98
C ILE A 39 7.38 -15.61 -7.43
N TRP A 40 8.10 -15.17 -6.40
CA TRP A 40 7.76 -13.95 -5.70
C TRP A 40 8.98 -13.06 -5.49
N HIS A 41 9.00 -11.92 -6.18
CA HIS A 41 10.12 -10.96 -6.17
C HIS A 41 9.74 -9.61 -5.58
N MET A 42 8.58 -9.51 -4.92
CA MET A 42 8.06 -8.24 -4.41
C MET A 42 9.00 -7.51 -3.44
N HIS A 43 9.87 -8.25 -2.73
CA HIS A 43 10.88 -7.65 -1.86
C HIS A 43 11.87 -6.73 -2.63
N GLU A 44 12.08 -6.95 -3.93
CA GLU A 44 12.94 -6.13 -4.78
C GLU A 44 12.39 -4.70 -4.97
N ILE A 45 11.06 -4.52 -4.92
CA ILE A 45 10.43 -3.18 -4.96
C ILE A 45 10.99 -2.29 -3.84
N TRP A 46 11.23 -2.87 -2.66
CA TRP A 46 11.75 -2.11 -1.53
C TRP A 46 13.16 -1.57 -1.77
N LYS A 47 13.97 -2.17 -2.65
CA LYS A 47 15.29 -1.63 -3.01
C LYS A 47 15.20 -0.27 -3.70
N TYR A 48 14.09 0.02 -4.36
CA TYR A 48 13.85 1.33 -4.99
C TYR A 48 13.46 2.41 -3.97
N PHE A 49 12.75 2.04 -2.91
CA PHE A 49 12.25 2.97 -1.90
C PHE A 49 13.18 3.14 -0.69
N LEU A 50 13.96 2.11 -0.37
CA LEU A 50 14.77 2.01 0.83
C LEU A 50 16.27 1.96 0.45
N PRO A 51 17.02 3.06 0.59
CA PRO A 51 18.40 3.14 0.13
C PRO A 51 19.34 2.16 0.87
N GLY A 52 19.03 1.80 2.13
CA GLY A 52 19.82 0.85 2.91
C GLY A 52 19.44 -0.61 2.68
N PHE A 53 18.34 -0.89 1.98
CA PHE A 53 17.86 -2.25 1.75
C PHE A 53 18.52 -2.88 0.52
N ASN A 54 19.37 -3.89 0.75
CA ASN A 54 20.14 -4.56 -0.31
C ASN A 54 19.73 -6.03 -0.53
N GLY A 55 18.58 -6.46 0.02
CA GLY A 55 18.05 -7.82 -0.16
C GLY A 55 17.78 -8.57 1.14
N LEU A 56 17.79 -9.91 1.09
CA LEU A 56 17.36 -10.79 2.18
C LEU A 56 18.40 -11.03 3.30
N SER A 57 19.48 -10.25 3.37
CA SER A 57 20.43 -10.37 4.48
C SER A 57 19.80 -9.92 5.79
N SER A 58 20.10 -10.57 6.92
CA SER A 58 19.52 -10.21 8.22
C SER A 58 19.75 -8.74 8.59
N LEU A 59 20.91 -8.20 8.24
CA LEU A 59 21.24 -6.80 8.46
C LEU A 59 20.45 -5.87 7.54
N SER A 60 20.31 -6.18 6.25
CA SER A 60 19.46 -5.39 5.34
C SER A 60 17.99 -5.42 5.75
N ILE A 61 17.48 -6.56 6.22
CA ILE A 61 16.09 -6.66 6.70
C ILE A 61 15.86 -5.73 7.89
N LEU A 62 16.80 -5.69 8.84
CA LEU A 62 16.72 -4.81 10.00
C LEU A 62 16.81 -3.33 9.61
N VAL A 63 17.76 -2.99 8.74
CA VAL A 63 17.92 -1.62 8.22
C VAL A 63 16.65 -1.18 7.49
N GLY A 64 16.11 -2.01 6.61
CA GLY A 64 14.87 -1.70 5.90
C GLY A 64 13.67 -1.54 6.84
N LEU A 65 13.58 -2.32 7.92
CA LEU A 65 12.52 -2.14 8.93
C LEU A 65 12.63 -0.76 9.60
N ILE A 66 13.85 -0.33 9.95
CA ILE A 66 14.10 0.99 10.53
C ILE A 66 13.75 2.10 9.52
N GLU A 67 14.19 1.98 8.26
CA GLU A 67 13.93 2.97 7.22
C GLU A 67 12.43 3.10 6.92
N VAL A 68 11.70 1.99 6.78
CA VAL A 68 10.24 1.99 6.60
C VAL A 68 9.54 2.66 7.78
N SER A 69 10.00 2.35 8.99
CA SER A 69 9.45 2.94 10.21
C SER A 69 9.62 4.45 10.22
N LEU A 70 10.84 4.94 10.00
CA LEU A 70 11.16 6.36 9.98
C LEU A 70 10.48 7.10 8.81
N GLY A 71 10.48 6.50 7.62
CA GLY A 71 9.85 7.02 6.42
C GLY A 71 8.35 7.24 6.60
N SER A 72 7.67 6.35 7.32
CA SER A 72 6.25 6.48 7.65
C SER A 72 5.95 7.72 8.50
N TYR A 73 6.78 7.99 9.51
CA TYR A 73 6.65 9.20 10.31
C TYR A 73 6.99 10.45 9.51
N PHE A 74 8.07 10.40 8.73
CA PHE A 74 8.48 11.49 7.85
C PHE A 74 7.36 11.91 6.88
N LEU A 75 6.72 10.94 6.22
CA LEU A 75 5.56 11.20 5.34
C LEU A 75 4.41 11.88 6.09
N GLY A 76 4.02 11.38 7.27
CA GLY A 76 2.95 11.97 8.06
C GLY A 76 3.25 13.42 8.47
N TYR A 77 4.50 13.71 8.86
CA TYR A 77 4.94 15.05 9.26
C TYR A 77 5.15 16.03 8.10
N ILE A 78 5.23 15.56 6.86
CA ILE A 78 5.27 16.42 5.67
C ILE A 78 3.87 16.63 5.09
N ILE A 79 3.14 15.53 4.87
CA ILE A 79 1.84 15.56 4.18
C ILE A 79 0.83 16.36 4.98
N VAL A 80 0.82 16.25 6.31
CA VAL A 80 -0.20 16.90 7.14
C VAL A 80 -0.05 18.43 7.18
N PRO A 81 1.14 19.01 7.39
CA PRO A 81 1.33 20.46 7.23
C PRO A 81 0.97 20.96 5.84
N VAL A 82 1.38 20.23 4.78
CA VAL A 82 1.05 20.58 3.39
C VAL A 82 -0.46 20.56 3.17
N TYR A 83 -1.15 19.49 3.59
CA TYR A 83 -2.60 19.39 3.53
C TYR A 83 -3.27 20.53 4.28
N ASN A 84 -2.85 20.80 5.53
CA ASN A 84 -3.43 21.89 6.34
C ASN A 84 -3.19 23.27 5.70
N TYR A 85 -2.07 23.45 5.00
CA TYR A 85 -1.78 24.67 4.24
C TYR A 85 -2.67 24.81 3.00
N LEU A 86 -2.85 23.73 2.24
CA LEU A 86 -3.67 23.70 1.02
C LEU A 86 -5.17 23.75 1.32
N ALA A 87 -5.60 23.15 2.42
CA ALA A 87 -6.99 23.10 2.86
C ALA A 87 -7.46 24.42 3.54
N GLN A 88 -6.76 25.54 3.34
CA GLN A 88 -7.20 26.82 3.90
C GLN A 88 -8.60 27.19 3.38
N PRO A 89 -9.51 27.62 4.28
CA PRO A 89 -10.91 27.83 3.91
C PRO A 89 -11.07 29.07 3.05
N ASN A 90 -11.46 28.89 1.78
CA ASN A 90 -11.91 30.01 0.93
C ASN A 90 -13.40 30.37 1.13
N LYS A 91 -14.14 29.64 1.99
CA LYS A 91 -15.54 29.96 2.33
C LYS A 91 -15.89 29.55 3.77
N PRO A 92 -16.83 30.26 4.43
CA PRO A 92 -17.38 29.82 5.72
C PRO A 92 -18.13 28.51 5.52
N GLU A 93 -17.59 27.45 6.11
CA GLU A 93 -18.08 26.08 5.96
C GLU A 93 -19.19 25.83 7.00
N LYS A 94 -20.36 25.35 6.55
CA LYS A 94 -21.41 24.86 7.45
C LYS A 94 -20.82 23.72 8.30
N ILE A 95 -21.11 23.71 9.60
CA ILE A 95 -20.68 22.65 10.51
C ILE A 95 -21.40 21.36 10.11
N TYR A 96 -20.80 20.58 9.21
CA TYR A 96 -21.21 19.22 8.96
C TYR A 96 -20.63 18.37 10.09
N GLN A 97 -21.52 17.88 10.95
CA GLN A 97 -21.18 16.89 11.96
C GLN A 97 -20.78 15.61 11.21
N ALA A 98 -19.48 15.38 11.06
CA ALA A 98 -18.96 14.21 10.37
C ALA A 98 -19.45 12.96 11.11
N SER A 99 -20.37 12.22 10.48
CA SER A 99 -20.73 10.89 10.96
C SER A 99 -19.48 10.01 10.94
N PRO A 100 -19.25 9.16 11.96
CA PRO A 100 -18.11 8.26 11.96
C PRO A 100 -18.15 7.38 10.70
N ILE A 101 -17.14 7.53 9.85
CA ILE A 101 -17.03 6.87 8.55
C ILE A 101 -16.41 5.49 8.82
N LYS A 102 -17.27 4.54 9.19
CA LYS A 102 -16.83 3.14 9.31
C LYS A 102 -16.38 2.64 7.94
N ILE A 103 -15.08 2.43 7.80
CA ILE A 103 -14.47 1.93 6.56
C ILE A 103 -14.79 0.44 6.43
N ARG A 104 -15.61 0.11 5.44
CA ARG A 104 -16.02 -1.26 5.16
C ARG A 104 -14.98 -1.96 4.29
N PHE A 105 -14.55 -3.14 4.71
CA PHE A 105 -13.68 -4.02 3.93
C PHE A 105 -14.17 -4.18 2.49
N ALA A 106 -15.46 -4.52 2.31
CA ALA A 106 -16.03 -4.75 0.98
C ALA A 106 -15.89 -3.54 0.06
N THR A 107 -16.08 -2.33 0.58
CA THR A 107 -15.93 -1.09 -0.20
C THR A 107 -14.48 -0.88 -0.64
N LEU A 108 -13.52 -1.06 0.27
CA LEU A 108 -12.09 -0.94 -0.06
C LEU A 108 -11.65 -2.03 -1.05
N PHE A 109 -12.05 -3.28 -0.80
CA PHE A 109 -11.74 -4.41 -1.66
C PHE A 109 -12.26 -4.17 -3.08
N SER A 110 -13.55 -3.86 -3.25
CA SER A 110 -14.11 -3.63 -4.58
C SER A 110 -13.44 -2.45 -5.29
N THR A 111 -13.16 -1.37 -4.57
CA THR A 111 -12.49 -0.19 -5.14
C THR A 111 -11.09 -0.54 -5.64
N LEU A 112 -10.26 -1.17 -4.79
CA LEU A 112 -8.89 -1.55 -5.13
C LEU A 112 -8.83 -2.60 -6.24
N SER A 113 -9.68 -3.63 -6.18
CA SER A 113 -9.74 -4.69 -7.18
C SER A 113 -10.13 -4.14 -8.56
N ILE A 114 -11.17 -3.29 -8.62
CA ILE A 114 -11.64 -2.73 -9.89
C ILE A 114 -10.62 -1.74 -10.45
N TYR A 115 -10.15 -0.80 -9.62
CA TYR A 115 -9.19 0.21 -10.06
C TYR A 115 -7.89 -0.43 -10.58
N THR A 116 -7.31 -1.33 -9.78
CA THR A 116 -6.04 -1.98 -10.13
C THR A 116 -6.22 -2.94 -11.30
N GLY A 117 -7.33 -3.68 -11.37
CA GLY A 117 -7.64 -4.56 -12.49
C GLY A 117 -7.81 -3.80 -13.81
N ILE A 118 -8.49 -2.65 -13.80
CA ILE A 118 -8.59 -1.77 -14.98
C ILE A 118 -7.22 -1.24 -15.38
N LEU A 119 -6.45 -0.73 -14.43
CA LEU A 119 -5.11 -0.19 -14.69
C LEU A 119 -4.19 -1.27 -15.31
N PHE A 120 -4.16 -2.46 -14.71
CA PHE A 120 -3.44 -3.63 -15.21
C PHE A 120 -3.84 -3.97 -16.64
N SER A 121 -5.14 -4.04 -16.92
CA SER A 121 -5.65 -4.36 -18.25
C SER A 121 -5.24 -3.31 -19.29
N ILE A 122 -5.33 -2.02 -18.95
CA ILE A 122 -4.90 -0.93 -19.84
C ILE A 122 -3.39 -1.01 -20.09
N CYS A 123 -2.57 -1.27 -19.07
CA CYS A 123 -1.12 -1.42 -19.22
C CYS A 123 -0.77 -2.58 -20.17
N LEU A 124 -1.42 -3.73 -20.04
CA LEU A 124 -1.14 -4.87 -20.92
C LEU A 124 -1.62 -4.64 -22.36
N LEU A 125 -2.75 -3.94 -22.54
CA LEU A 125 -3.19 -3.51 -23.87
C LEU A 125 -2.19 -2.53 -24.50
N TYR A 126 -1.59 -1.65 -23.70
CA TYR A 126 -0.54 -0.74 -24.14
C TYR A 126 0.72 -1.52 -24.56
N ASP A 127 1.14 -2.51 -23.77
CA ASP A 127 2.32 -3.35 -24.04
C ASP A 127 2.22 -4.16 -25.35
N LEU A 128 1.01 -4.41 -25.86
CA LEU A 128 0.79 -5.02 -27.18
C LEU A 128 1.15 -4.08 -28.35
N VAL A 129 1.10 -2.77 -28.14
CA VAL A 129 1.27 -1.76 -29.19
C VAL A 129 2.68 -1.17 -29.18
N VAL A 130 3.34 -1.14 -28.02
CA VAL A 130 4.65 -0.49 -27.87
C VAL A 130 5.83 -1.44 -28.04
N PRO A 131 7.01 -0.91 -28.44
CA PRO A 131 8.24 -1.68 -28.48
C PRO A 131 8.63 -2.25 -27.11
N PRO A 132 9.41 -3.35 -27.06
CA PRO A 132 9.82 -4.00 -25.81
C PRO A 132 10.49 -3.08 -24.79
N GLU A 133 11.20 -2.02 -25.24
CA GLU A 133 11.90 -1.10 -24.33
C GLU A 133 10.95 -0.21 -23.51
N TYR A 134 9.67 -0.11 -23.91
CA TYR A 134 8.66 0.73 -23.27
C TYR A 134 7.56 -0.07 -22.58
N GLN A 135 7.71 -1.40 -22.49
CA GLN A 135 6.70 -2.27 -21.88
C GLN A 135 6.64 -2.09 -20.36
N MET A 136 5.42 -2.06 -19.84
CA MET A 136 5.11 -2.02 -18.42
C MET A 136 5.09 -3.41 -17.78
N LEU A 137 5.21 -4.48 -18.59
CA LEU A 137 5.26 -5.88 -18.17
C LEU A 137 6.23 -6.11 -17.00
N TYR A 138 7.43 -5.53 -17.08
CA TYR A 138 8.45 -5.67 -16.03
C TYR A 138 7.96 -5.19 -14.64
N VAL A 139 7.17 -4.10 -14.61
CA VAL A 139 6.63 -3.57 -13.35
C VAL A 139 5.62 -4.56 -12.75
N TRP A 140 4.83 -5.21 -13.60
CA TRP A 140 3.83 -6.18 -13.17
C TRP A 140 4.45 -7.52 -12.77
N GLU A 141 5.50 -7.97 -13.45
CA GLU A 141 6.29 -9.16 -13.08
C GLU A 141 6.95 -9.00 -11.70
N LEU A 142 7.35 -7.77 -11.38
CA LEU A 142 7.89 -7.44 -10.07
C LEU A 142 6.81 -7.43 -8.96
N LEU A 143 5.60 -6.99 -9.28
CA LEU A 143 4.48 -6.86 -8.32
C LEU A 143 3.70 -8.16 -8.10
N LEU A 144 3.41 -8.89 -9.18
CA LEU A 144 2.49 -10.03 -9.20
C LEU A 144 3.27 -11.35 -9.24
N PRO A 145 3.07 -12.25 -8.26
CA PRO A 145 3.77 -13.51 -8.23
C PRO A 145 3.45 -14.36 -9.47
N GLY A 146 4.47 -14.90 -10.12
CA GLY A 146 4.29 -15.85 -11.23
C GLY A 146 3.79 -15.24 -12.54
N PHE A 147 3.58 -13.92 -12.61
CA PHE A 147 3.28 -13.22 -13.85
C PHE A 147 4.58 -12.93 -14.62
N THR A 148 4.87 -13.68 -15.67
CA THR A 148 6.20 -13.62 -16.35
C THR A 148 6.13 -13.21 -17.82
N GLU A 149 4.96 -13.24 -18.44
CA GLU A 149 4.83 -13.03 -19.88
C GLU A 149 3.46 -12.47 -20.26
N LEU A 150 3.40 -11.91 -21.46
CA LEU A 150 2.18 -11.35 -22.03
C LEU A 150 1.34 -12.44 -22.71
N SER A 151 0.69 -13.29 -21.92
CA SER A 151 -0.21 -14.35 -22.43
C SER A 151 -1.59 -14.29 -21.76
N PHE A 152 -2.62 -14.84 -22.41
CA PHE A 152 -3.98 -14.81 -21.87
C PHE A 152 -4.10 -15.57 -20.54
N THR A 153 -3.36 -16.66 -20.38
CA THR A 153 -3.28 -17.42 -19.12
C THR A 153 -2.68 -16.56 -18.01
N GLN A 154 -1.57 -15.86 -18.30
CA GLN A 154 -0.93 -14.97 -17.34
C GLN A 154 -1.78 -13.75 -17.01
N TYR A 155 -2.53 -13.23 -17.97
CA TYR A 155 -3.51 -12.17 -17.71
C TYR A 155 -4.54 -12.59 -16.66
N LEU A 156 -5.11 -13.80 -16.77
CA LEU A 156 -6.05 -14.32 -15.78
C LEU A 156 -5.39 -14.55 -14.42
N LEU A 157 -4.15 -15.04 -14.40
CA LEU A 157 -3.38 -15.20 -13.17
C LEU A 157 -3.14 -13.84 -12.49
N GLY A 158 -2.71 -12.83 -13.24
CA GLY A 158 -2.49 -11.49 -12.72
C GLY A 158 -3.75 -10.84 -12.16
N LEU A 159 -4.91 -11.04 -12.81
CA LEU A 159 -6.20 -10.62 -12.26
C LEU A 159 -6.52 -11.32 -10.93
N PHE A 160 -6.24 -12.61 -10.83
CA PHE A 160 -6.43 -13.36 -9.58
C PHE A 160 -5.53 -12.81 -8.47
N ASP A 161 -4.25 -12.57 -8.75
CA ASP A 161 -3.31 -11.99 -7.79
C ASP A 161 -3.74 -10.59 -7.34
N ILE A 162 -4.24 -9.75 -8.27
CA ILE A 162 -4.80 -8.43 -7.94
C ILE A 162 -5.96 -8.55 -6.96
N LEU A 163 -6.84 -9.55 -7.10
CA LEU A 163 -7.92 -9.78 -6.14
C LEU A 163 -7.36 -10.17 -4.77
N VAL A 164 -6.37 -11.06 -4.72
CA VAL A 164 -5.73 -11.48 -3.46
C VAL A 164 -5.07 -10.30 -2.76
N TYR A 165 -4.27 -9.50 -3.48
CA TYR A 165 -3.62 -8.31 -2.93
C TYR A 165 -4.63 -7.25 -2.51
N SER A 166 -5.67 -7.01 -3.30
CA SER A 166 -6.72 -6.05 -2.96
C SER A 166 -7.45 -6.45 -1.68
N ALA A 167 -7.71 -7.75 -1.49
CA ALA A 167 -8.29 -8.26 -0.24
C ALA A 167 -7.33 -8.06 0.94
N TYR A 168 -6.05 -8.41 0.76
CA TYR A 168 -5.03 -8.22 1.79
C TYR A 168 -4.90 -6.74 2.20
N THR A 169 -4.79 -5.81 1.24
CA THR A 169 -4.71 -4.37 1.50
C THR A 169 -5.99 -3.85 2.14
N ALA A 170 -7.17 -4.22 1.64
CA ALA A 170 -8.45 -3.80 2.21
C ALA A 170 -8.60 -4.26 3.67
N PHE A 171 -8.11 -5.46 4.01
CA PHE A 171 -8.12 -5.97 5.38
C PHE A 171 -7.27 -5.10 6.31
N ILE A 172 -6.00 -4.87 5.97
CA ILE A 172 -5.08 -4.06 6.78
C ILE A 172 -5.60 -2.63 6.97
N PHE A 173 -6.05 -2.00 5.88
CA PHE A 173 -6.52 -0.62 5.91
C PHE A 173 -7.81 -0.49 6.70
N SER A 174 -8.80 -1.36 6.47
CA SER A 174 -10.07 -1.29 7.19
C SER A 174 -9.90 -1.47 8.69
N ILE A 175 -9.05 -2.41 9.15
CA ILE A 175 -8.80 -2.62 10.58
C ILE A 175 -8.09 -1.42 11.18
N THR A 176 -6.98 -1.01 10.56
CA THR A 176 -6.13 0.07 11.10
C THR A 176 -6.91 1.38 11.19
N LEU A 177 -7.61 1.77 10.12
CA LEU A 177 -8.34 3.03 10.09
C LEU A 177 -9.54 3.03 11.04
N ASN A 178 -10.32 1.95 11.10
CA ASN A 178 -11.43 1.85 12.05
C ASN A 178 -10.96 1.86 13.51
N PHE A 179 -9.77 1.31 13.80
CA PHE A 179 -9.18 1.32 15.14
C PHE A 179 -8.84 2.75 15.59
N PHE A 180 -8.17 3.53 14.75
CA PHE A 180 -7.84 4.93 15.06
C PHE A 180 -9.08 5.81 15.15
N GLU A 181 -10.05 5.63 14.26
CA GLU A 181 -11.29 6.40 14.29
C GLU A 181 -12.09 6.16 15.59
N LYS A 182 -12.21 4.90 16.02
CA LYS A 182 -12.86 4.55 17.29
C LYS A 182 -12.14 5.20 18.49
N THR A 183 -10.82 5.31 18.43
CA THR A 183 -10.00 5.91 19.50
C THR A 183 -10.25 7.42 19.59
N GLU A 184 -10.31 8.12 18.46
CA GLU A 184 -10.65 9.55 18.40
C GLU A 184 -12.07 9.83 18.93
N ILE A 185 -13.07 9.05 18.54
CA ILE A 185 -14.44 9.22 19.04
C ILE A 185 -14.48 9.09 20.57
N LYS A 186 -13.79 8.10 21.13
CA LYS A 186 -13.72 7.89 22.59
C LYS A 186 -13.04 9.05 23.32
N LYS A 187 -12.07 9.71 22.69
CA LYS A 187 -11.38 10.90 23.23
C LYS A 187 -12.32 12.11 23.25
N ASN A 188 -13.02 12.38 22.15
CA ASN A 188 -13.95 13.51 22.05
C ASN A 188 -15.18 13.36 22.97
N LEU A 189 -15.63 12.13 23.28
CA LEU A 189 -16.73 11.89 24.23
C LEU A 189 -16.35 12.05 25.71
N LYS A 190 -15.05 12.05 26.03
CA LYS A 190 -14.53 12.22 27.40
C LYS A 190 -14.15 13.68 27.72
N THR A 191 -14.20 14.56 26.72
CA THR A 191 -13.89 15.99 26.84
C THR A 191 -15.20 16.77 26.88
#